data_AF-A0A8H6VI33-F1
#
_entry.id   AF-A0A8H6VI33-F1
#
_cell.length_a   1.000
_cell.length_b   1.000
_cell.length_c   1.000
_cell.angle_alpha   90.00
_cell.angle_beta   90.00
_cell.angle_gamma   90.00
#
_symmetry.space_group_name_H-M   'P 1'
#
loop_
_entity.id
_entity.type
_entity.pdbx_description
1 polymer ?
#
loop_
_entity_poly.entity_id
_entity_poly.type
_entity_poly.pdbx_seq_one_letter_code
_entity_poly.pdbx_strand_id
1 'polypeptide(L)'
;MVKLPQYHILSFVYDNEGGCALTALVHGVRFHVIVDPAELKDRSKAGKKIRRQYEQLLQQVKDESQEDYGCHATAPLFVQEDEDEDGDESDDKDSGISMSESSEEDVDPSAQSTVHLQKFVLKPLTDVFSSKAPKPKSKQKSVQDWYHCATHFYHLYLSNGKLLAQEDEETNDTKEHIDSTIPVIKLPKYIQKLDVPSFSASDITVLDESEGPDPVPLHPTLVKADGKEYFLKTVDAAQPGPTKRELQVMKKIEDEGIHNEIRVPLLRGLVHFDGDNDSKMMGFLMDAIADPTPLTKMLDSEVSQDKRTKWADDSARMVDLLHQHNIIWGDAKGDNFMVDKNDDLWIIDFGGSYTEGWVDPELKDSEEGDIQGLNKVVNGLQDPDENTIQEGEEEKHANDGTKEEDKGEDEKKKSQNQSDRKQLHGVKRKHESDLNEDEDGPSAKERKMPKDNSGANQGHDQKLNEQEMNNADAEDDDENGEPLYCYCDKPEGGRMLACDDDRCKKQWFHFECVGIEEAPKEKKWYCDDCLIADEWRTNHGDTGRHAPKSS
;
A
#
# COMPACT_ATOMS: atom_id res chain seq x y z
N MET A 1 -31.10 -28.42 -12.18
CA MET A 1 -30.60 -27.91 -10.89
C MET A 1 -30.99 -26.46 -10.76
N VAL A 2 -31.49 -26.03 -9.61
CA VAL A 2 -31.82 -24.62 -9.38
C VAL A 2 -30.52 -23.90 -9.03
N LYS A 3 -30.11 -22.96 -9.88
CA LYS A 3 -28.91 -22.14 -9.66
C LYS A 3 -29.21 -21.10 -8.58
N LEU A 4 -28.27 -20.87 -7.66
CA LEU A 4 -28.39 -19.78 -6.70
C LEU A 4 -28.57 -18.44 -7.46
N PRO A 5 -29.42 -17.52 -6.96
CA PRO A 5 -29.46 -16.17 -7.48
C PRO A 5 -28.12 -15.46 -7.25
N GLN A 6 -27.93 -14.29 -7.84
CA GLN A 6 -26.81 -13.43 -7.48
C GLN A 6 -26.96 -13.01 -6.00
N TYR A 7 -25.89 -13.16 -5.24
CA TYR A 7 -25.81 -12.82 -3.82
C TYR A 7 -24.45 -12.20 -3.52
N HIS A 8 -24.39 -11.41 -2.46
CA HIS A 8 -23.15 -10.82 -1.94
C HIS A 8 -23.01 -11.17 -0.46
N ILE A 9 -21.81 -11.53 -0.02
CA ILE A 9 -21.55 -11.84 1.39
C ILE A 9 -21.22 -10.53 2.10
N LEU A 10 -21.96 -10.23 3.16
CA LEU A 10 -21.76 -9.04 4.00
C LEU A 10 -20.93 -9.35 5.24
N SER A 11 -21.01 -10.59 5.73
CA SER A 11 -20.22 -11.06 6.87
C SER A 11 -20.18 -12.58 6.84
N PHE A 12 -19.02 -13.15 7.15
CA PHE A 12 -18.87 -14.58 7.35
C PHE A 12 -17.93 -14.82 8.52
N VAL A 13 -18.42 -15.49 9.55
CA VAL A 13 -17.65 -15.81 10.76
C VAL A 13 -17.82 -17.27 11.11
N TYR A 14 -16.77 -17.88 11.66
CA TYR A 14 -16.80 -19.24 12.15
C TYR A 14 -16.04 -19.36 13.46
N ASP A 15 -16.42 -20.35 14.26
CA ASP A 15 -15.80 -20.62 15.56
C ASP A 15 -14.93 -21.89 15.53
N ASN A 16 -14.24 -22.12 16.64
CA ASN A 16 -13.39 -23.29 16.84
C ASN A 16 -14.20 -24.57 17.11
N GLU A 17 -15.46 -24.46 17.49
CA GLU A 17 -16.35 -25.59 17.78
C GLU A 17 -17.00 -26.18 16.52
N GLY A 18 -16.83 -25.50 15.37
CA GLY A 18 -17.30 -25.92 14.07
C GLY A 18 -18.56 -25.19 13.61
N GLY A 19 -19.04 -24.21 14.37
CA GLY A 19 -20.15 -23.34 14.00
C GLY A 19 -19.73 -22.26 13.03
N CYS A 20 -20.67 -21.82 12.21
CA CYS A 20 -20.49 -20.63 11.38
C CYS A 20 -21.78 -19.82 11.27
N ALA A 21 -21.61 -18.52 11.07
CA ALA A 21 -22.68 -17.59 10.77
C ALA A 21 -22.34 -16.81 9.49
N LEU A 22 -23.30 -16.73 8.59
CA LEU A 22 -23.15 -16.13 7.27
C LEU A 22 -24.28 -15.13 7.03
N THR A 23 -23.94 -13.90 6.71
CA THR A 23 -24.88 -12.85 6.32
C THR A 23 -24.72 -12.58 4.83
N ALA A 24 -25.77 -12.82 4.05
CA ALA A 24 -25.80 -12.59 2.60
C ALA A 24 -26.88 -11.58 2.22
N LEU A 25 -26.56 -10.73 1.24
CA LEU A 25 -27.52 -9.84 0.58
C LEU A 25 -27.96 -10.47 -0.74
N VAL A 26 -29.27 -10.73 -0.87
CA VAL A 26 -29.87 -11.28 -2.08
C VAL A 26 -30.96 -10.33 -2.56
N HIS A 27 -30.77 -9.73 -3.73
CA HIS A 27 -31.72 -8.77 -4.32
C HIS A 27 -32.14 -7.64 -3.36
N GLY A 28 -31.24 -7.24 -2.46
CA GLY A 28 -31.46 -6.21 -1.45
C GLY A 28 -32.35 -6.63 -0.28
N VAL A 29 -32.38 -7.93 0.03
CA VAL A 29 -32.93 -8.53 1.26
C VAL A 29 -31.80 -9.31 1.93
N ARG A 30 -31.65 -9.15 3.25
CA ARG A 30 -30.58 -9.80 4.02
C ARG A 30 -31.03 -11.15 4.56
N PHE A 31 -30.15 -12.13 4.47
CA PHE A 31 -30.34 -13.48 5.02
C PHE A 31 -29.17 -13.78 5.94
N HIS A 32 -29.46 -13.98 7.23
CA HIS A 32 -28.49 -14.41 8.22
C HIS A 32 -28.71 -15.90 8.49
N VAL A 33 -27.69 -16.72 8.22
CA VAL A 33 -27.76 -18.17 8.32
C VAL A 33 -26.75 -18.66 9.33
N ILE A 34 -27.23 -19.40 10.33
CA ILE A 34 -26.41 -20.02 11.38
C ILE A 34 -26.32 -21.52 11.12
N VAL A 35 -25.12 -22.07 11.28
CA VAL A 35 -24.88 -23.50 11.26
C VAL A 35 -24.32 -23.91 12.61
N ASP A 36 -25.13 -24.61 13.40
CA ASP A 36 -24.71 -25.22 14.66
C ASP A 36 -24.32 -26.71 14.40
N PRO A 37 -23.09 -27.13 14.71
CA PRO A 37 -22.66 -28.53 14.62
C PRO A 37 -23.56 -29.52 15.36
N ALA A 38 -24.24 -29.07 16.41
CA ALA A 38 -25.20 -29.87 17.16
C ALA A 38 -26.42 -30.25 16.32
N GLU A 39 -26.90 -29.34 15.46
CA GLU A 39 -28.04 -29.51 14.57
C GLU A 39 -27.71 -30.31 13.29
N LEU A 40 -26.41 -30.51 13.02
CA LEU A 40 -25.91 -31.39 11.95
C LEU A 40 -25.75 -32.87 12.38
N LYS A 41 -26.45 -33.31 13.43
CA LYS A 41 -26.40 -34.71 13.90
C LYS A 41 -27.53 -35.55 13.25
N ASP A 42 -27.18 -36.43 12.31
CA ASP A 42 -28.14 -37.33 11.66
C ASP A 42 -27.68 -38.81 11.68
N ARG A 43 -28.62 -39.74 11.84
CA ARG A 43 -28.35 -41.19 11.95
C ARG A 43 -28.16 -41.88 10.59
N SER A 44 -28.69 -41.30 9.52
CA SER A 44 -28.62 -41.82 8.15
C SER A 44 -27.21 -41.74 7.58
N LYS A 45 -26.90 -42.61 6.61
CA LYS A 45 -25.62 -42.58 5.90
C LYS A 45 -25.44 -41.28 5.10
N ALA A 46 -26.52 -40.79 4.50
CA ALA A 46 -26.51 -39.55 3.73
C ALA A 46 -26.24 -38.32 4.60
N GLY A 47 -26.90 -38.21 5.76
CA GLY A 47 -26.67 -37.11 6.70
C GLY A 47 -25.24 -37.08 7.24
N LYS A 48 -24.68 -38.25 7.59
CA LYS A 48 -23.26 -38.36 7.97
C LYS A 48 -22.30 -37.93 6.85
N LYS A 49 -22.63 -38.20 5.58
CA LYS A 49 -21.84 -37.75 4.44
C LYS A 49 -21.88 -36.22 4.31
N ILE A 50 -23.06 -35.62 4.43
CA ILE A 50 -23.23 -34.15 4.36
C ILE A 50 -22.48 -33.47 5.50
N ARG A 51 -22.60 -33.97 6.73
CA ARG A 51 -21.85 -33.43 7.88
C ARG A 51 -20.33 -33.48 7.66
N ARG A 52 -19.80 -34.60 7.17
CA ARG A 52 -18.37 -34.73 6.85
C ARG A 52 -17.94 -33.74 5.77
N GLN A 53 -18.76 -33.53 4.76
CA GLN A 53 -18.50 -32.54 3.72
C GLN A 53 -18.43 -31.13 4.30
N TYR A 54 -19.36 -30.76 5.18
CA TYR A 54 -19.33 -29.48 5.88
C TYR A 54 -18.06 -29.33 6.73
N GLU A 55 -17.73 -30.35 7.55
CA GLU A 55 -16.51 -30.35 8.38
C GLU A 55 -15.23 -30.21 7.54
N GLN A 56 -15.17 -30.87 6.37
CA GLN A 56 -14.06 -30.75 5.43
C GLN A 56 -13.93 -29.34 4.84
N LEU A 57 -15.03 -28.76 4.36
CA LEU A 57 -15.03 -27.40 3.81
C LEU A 57 -14.63 -26.38 4.87
N LEU A 58 -15.13 -26.51 6.10
CA LEU A 58 -14.76 -25.61 7.19
C LEU A 58 -13.29 -25.78 7.60
N GLN A 59 -12.76 -27.00 7.58
CA GLN A 59 -11.34 -27.21 7.86
C GLN A 59 -10.46 -26.58 6.78
N GLN A 60 -10.82 -26.71 5.49
CA GLN A 60 -10.08 -26.08 4.40
C GLN A 60 -10.04 -24.56 4.54
N VAL A 61 -11.17 -23.93 4.90
CA VAL A 61 -11.22 -22.48 5.17
C VAL A 61 -10.31 -22.10 6.34
N LYS A 62 -10.28 -22.92 7.41
CA LYS A 62 -9.39 -22.69 8.56
C LYS A 62 -7.92 -22.81 8.18
N ASP A 63 -7.58 -23.82 7.39
CA ASP A 63 -6.22 -24.07 6.93
C ASP A 63 -5.76 -22.90 6.03
N GLU A 64 -6.58 -22.46 5.07
CA GLU A 64 -6.31 -21.26 4.24
C GLU A 64 -6.10 -20.00 5.10
N SER A 65 -6.97 -19.75 6.09
CA SER A 65 -6.83 -18.57 6.96
C SER A 65 -5.60 -18.62 7.87
N GLN A 66 -5.09 -19.81 8.22
CA GLN A 66 -3.88 -19.96 9.03
C GLN A 66 -2.62 -19.89 8.17
N GLU A 67 -2.69 -20.40 6.95
CA GLU A 67 -1.69 -20.17 5.93
C GLU A 67 -1.56 -18.68 5.68
N ASP A 68 -2.65 -17.91 5.64
CA ASP A 68 -2.56 -16.47 5.39
C ASP A 68 -2.16 -15.61 6.64
N TYR A 69 -2.27 -16.12 7.88
CA TYR A 69 -1.45 -15.59 8.99
C TYR A 69 0.05 -15.89 8.84
N GLY A 70 0.43 -16.78 7.93
CA GLY A 70 1.79 -16.98 7.43
C GLY A 70 2.05 -16.46 6.00
N CYS A 71 1.03 -15.97 5.29
CA CYS A 71 1.08 -15.53 3.89
C CYS A 71 -0.15 -14.71 3.42
N HIS A 72 -0.62 -13.74 4.19
CA HIS A 72 -1.33 -12.56 3.68
C HIS A 72 -0.35 -11.42 3.53
N ALA A 73 0.73 -11.73 2.82
CA ALA A 73 1.23 -10.80 1.86
C ALA A 73 0.24 -10.82 0.70
N THR A 74 -0.43 -9.69 0.43
CA THR A 74 -0.59 -9.31 -0.98
C THR A 74 0.79 -9.47 -1.59
N ALA A 75 0.96 -10.45 -2.48
CA ALA A 75 2.24 -10.99 -2.93
C ALA A 75 3.44 -10.06 -2.63
N PRO A 76 4.44 -10.48 -1.83
CA PRO A 76 5.69 -9.79 -1.81
C PRO A 76 6.31 -10.09 -3.18
N LEU A 77 6.10 -9.18 -4.12
CA LEU A 77 7.09 -8.94 -5.13
C LEU A 77 8.37 -8.65 -4.36
N PHE A 78 9.34 -9.56 -4.47
CA PHE A 78 10.60 -9.68 -3.72
C PHE A 78 10.52 -10.52 -2.42
N VAL A 79 10.66 -11.84 -2.60
CA VAL A 79 11.38 -12.67 -1.62
C VAL A 79 12.87 -12.28 -1.68
N GLN A 80 13.38 -11.71 -0.59
CA GLN A 80 14.81 -11.78 -0.29
C GLN A 80 15.08 -13.14 0.35
N GLU A 81 15.91 -13.95 -0.29
CA GLU A 81 16.51 -15.13 0.33
C GLU A 81 17.57 -14.64 1.31
N ASP A 82 17.29 -14.72 2.60
CA ASP A 82 18.33 -14.71 3.63
C ASP A 82 18.82 -16.16 3.82
N GLU A 83 20.12 -16.33 3.65
CA GLU A 83 20.88 -17.54 3.96
C GLU A 83 20.82 -17.80 5.47
N ASP A 84 20.40 -18.99 5.90
CA ASP A 84 20.74 -19.48 7.24
C ASP A 84 21.23 -20.94 7.20
N GLU A 85 22.37 -21.09 7.87
CA GLU A 85 23.05 -22.26 8.41
C GLU A 85 22.32 -23.62 8.38
N ASP A 86 23.00 -24.58 7.75
CA ASP A 86 23.26 -25.97 8.17
C ASP A 86 22.24 -26.67 9.09
N GLY A 87 21.49 -27.62 8.52
CA GLY A 87 20.65 -28.56 9.27
C GLY A 87 20.23 -29.78 8.47
N ASP A 88 21.16 -30.72 8.31
CA ASP A 88 21.01 -32.06 7.73
C ASP A 88 19.94 -32.91 8.46
N GLU A 89 18.97 -33.49 7.75
CA GLU A 89 18.62 -34.92 7.85
C GLU A 89 17.52 -35.32 6.85
N SER A 90 17.87 -36.32 6.04
CA SER A 90 17.08 -37.02 5.01
C SER A 90 15.86 -37.76 5.53
N ASP A 91 14.82 -37.92 4.69
CA ASP A 91 14.32 -39.27 4.35
C ASP A 91 13.34 -39.27 3.15
N ASP A 92 13.64 -40.13 2.19
CA ASP A 92 12.87 -40.46 0.99
C ASP A 92 11.43 -40.93 1.25
N LYS A 93 10.50 -40.59 0.35
CA LYS A 93 9.67 -41.59 -0.38
C LYS A 93 8.74 -40.98 -1.45
N ASP A 94 9.11 -41.31 -2.68
CA ASP A 94 8.29 -41.74 -3.81
C ASP A 94 6.85 -42.24 -3.49
N SER A 95 5.85 -41.73 -4.22
CA SER A 95 4.73 -42.49 -4.81
C SER A 95 3.71 -41.56 -5.49
N GLY A 96 3.69 -41.55 -6.82
CA GLY A 96 2.60 -40.94 -7.59
C GLY A 96 1.26 -41.64 -7.41
N ILE A 97 0.15 -40.94 -7.71
CA ILE A 97 -1.15 -41.58 -7.94
C ILE A 97 -2.00 -40.85 -8.99
N SER A 98 -2.56 -41.69 -9.85
CA SER A 98 -3.36 -41.43 -11.04
C SER A 98 -4.75 -40.87 -10.76
N MET A 99 -5.23 -40.06 -11.71
CA MET A 99 -6.62 -39.69 -11.94
C MET A 99 -7.52 -40.93 -12.11
N SER A 100 -8.73 -40.85 -11.55
CA SER A 100 -9.88 -41.63 -12.03
C SER A 100 -11.11 -40.74 -11.96
N GLU A 101 -11.72 -40.54 -13.12
CA GLU A 101 -12.93 -39.74 -13.35
C GLU A 101 -14.16 -40.41 -12.73
N SER A 102 -15.04 -39.60 -12.13
CA SER A 102 -16.48 -39.84 -12.23
C SER A 102 -17.29 -38.55 -12.11
N SER A 103 -17.69 -38.07 -13.28
CA SER A 103 -18.94 -37.35 -13.63
C SER A 103 -19.36 -36.10 -12.86
N GLU A 104 -19.26 -34.99 -13.59
CA GLU A 104 -20.25 -33.90 -13.76
C GLU A 104 -20.59 -33.04 -12.53
N GLU A 105 -19.83 -31.96 -12.39
CA GLU A 105 -20.33 -30.57 -12.42
C GLU A 105 -19.09 -29.69 -12.65
N ASP A 106 -19.05 -28.91 -13.75
CA ASP A 106 -17.96 -27.96 -14.02
C ASP A 106 -17.91 -26.92 -12.89
N VAL A 107 -17.09 -27.17 -11.88
CA VAL A 107 -16.78 -26.24 -10.80
C VAL A 107 -15.32 -25.85 -11.00
N ASP A 108 -15.12 -24.56 -11.23
CA ASP A 108 -13.82 -23.92 -11.35
C ASP A 108 -12.93 -24.26 -10.13
N PRO A 109 -11.81 -24.98 -10.31
CA PRO A 109 -10.91 -25.35 -9.21
C PRO A 109 -10.21 -24.15 -8.56
N SER A 110 -10.29 -22.95 -9.13
CA SER A 110 -9.61 -21.76 -8.61
C SER A 110 -10.39 -20.97 -7.55
N ALA A 111 -11.61 -21.38 -7.19
CA ALA A 111 -12.40 -20.69 -6.17
C ALA A 111 -11.92 -21.06 -4.76
N GLN A 112 -11.48 -20.05 -3.98
CA GLN A 112 -11.11 -20.14 -2.56
C GLN A 112 -12.08 -21.04 -1.76
N SER A 113 -11.58 -21.88 -0.84
CA SER A 113 -12.43 -22.84 -0.09
C SER A 113 -13.56 -22.15 0.67
N THR A 114 -13.37 -20.88 1.04
CA THR A 114 -14.37 -19.99 1.60
C THR A 114 -15.62 -19.87 0.72
N VAL A 115 -15.46 -19.68 -0.59
CA VAL A 115 -16.58 -19.58 -1.55
C VAL A 115 -17.35 -20.91 -1.62
N HIS A 116 -16.66 -22.04 -1.53
CA HIS A 116 -17.30 -23.35 -1.53
C HIS A 116 -18.16 -23.57 -0.28
N LEU A 117 -17.66 -23.18 0.90
CA LEU A 117 -18.42 -23.26 2.15
C LEU A 117 -19.63 -22.32 2.14
N GLN A 118 -19.46 -21.06 1.69
CA GLN A 118 -20.56 -20.11 1.56
C GLN A 118 -21.67 -20.63 0.64
N LYS A 119 -21.30 -21.20 -0.53
CA LYS A 119 -22.26 -21.84 -1.45
C LYS A 119 -22.97 -23.02 -0.79
N PHE A 120 -22.25 -23.84 -0.01
CA PHE A 120 -22.82 -24.97 0.72
C PHE A 120 -23.89 -24.50 1.71
N VAL A 121 -23.62 -23.44 2.48
CA VAL A 121 -24.54 -22.87 3.48
C VAL A 121 -25.78 -22.24 2.83
N LEU A 122 -25.64 -21.56 1.69
CA LEU A 122 -26.76 -20.89 1.03
C LEU A 122 -27.65 -21.82 0.20
N LYS A 123 -27.15 -22.99 -0.22
CA LYS A 123 -27.87 -23.93 -1.10
C LYS A 123 -29.26 -24.34 -0.59
N PRO A 124 -29.49 -24.65 0.71
CA PRO A 124 -30.81 -25.01 1.21
C PRO A 124 -31.85 -23.87 1.13
N LEU A 125 -31.42 -22.61 1.00
CA LEU A 125 -32.30 -21.44 0.92
C LEU A 125 -32.73 -21.08 -0.51
N THR A 126 -32.36 -21.89 -1.52
CA THR A 126 -32.62 -21.56 -2.93
C THR A 126 -34.10 -21.25 -3.24
N ASP A 127 -35.02 -22.05 -2.70
CA ASP A 127 -36.48 -21.84 -2.87
C ASP A 127 -36.97 -20.63 -2.04
N VAL A 128 -36.35 -20.40 -0.88
CA VAL A 128 -36.65 -19.26 -0.01
C VAL A 128 -36.34 -17.95 -0.74
N PHE A 129 -35.17 -17.84 -1.37
CA PHE A 129 -34.78 -16.62 -2.10
C PHE A 129 -35.80 -16.24 -3.18
N SER A 130 -36.33 -17.23 -3.89
CA SER A 130 -37.34 -16.99 -4.94
C SER A 130 -38.65 -16.40 -4.39
N SER A 131 -38.97 -16.66 -3.12
CA SER A 131 -40.20 -16.20 -2.48
C SER A 131 -40.02 -14.91 -1.66
N LYS A 132 -38.93 -14.80 -0.88
CA LYS A 132 -38.68 -13.70 0.07
C LYS A 132 -37.83 -12.57 -0.54
N ALA A 133 -37.05 -12.86 -1.57
CA ALA A 133 -36.18 -11.89 -2.24
C ALA A 133 -36.41 -11.88 -3.77
N PRO A 134 -37.63 -11.55 -4.23
CA PRO A 134 -37.90 -11.44 -5.66
C PRO A 134 -37.06 -10.33 -6.27
N LYS A 135 -36.66 -10.49 -7.54
CA LYS A 135 -35.90 -9.47 -8.27
C LYS A 135 -36.63 -8.12 -8.22
N PRO A 136 -35.99 -7.05 -7.72
CA PRO A 136 -36.66 -5.77 -7.53
C PRO A 136 -37.01 -5.15 -8.89
N LYS A 137 -38.14 -4.44 -8.93
CA LYS A 137 -38.62 -3.73 -10.14
C LYS A 137 -37.87 -2.41 -10.38
N SER A 138 -37.33 -1.81 -9.32
CA SER A 138 -36.47 -0.62 -9.35
C SER A 138 -35.18 -0.94 -8.61
N LYS A 139 -34.05 -0.52 -9.16
CA LYS A 139 -32.73 -0.64 -8.50
C LYS A 139 -32.48 0.47 -7.48
N GLN A 140 -33.20 1.58 -7.56
CA GLN A 140 -32.93 2.74 -6.72
C GLN A 140 -33.56 2.57 -5.34
N LYS A 141 -32.70 2.56 -4.32
CA LYS A 141 -33.04 2.57 -2.89
C LYS A 141 -32.33 3.73 -2.22
N SER A 142 -32.84 4.19 -1.09
CA SER A 142 -32.09 5.11 -0.26
C SER A 142 -30.92 4.40 0.42
N VAL A 143 -29.90 5.15 0.86
CA VAL A 143 -28.80 4.60 1.67
C VAL A 143 -29.36 4.06 3.00
N GLN A 144 -30.35 4.73 3.58
CA GLN A 144 -31.08 4.26 4.77
C GLN A 144 -31.66 2.86 4.54
N ASP A 145 -32.43 2.67 3.46
CA ASP A 145 -33.10 1.41 3.13
C ASP A 145 -32.10 0.30 2.76
N TRP A 146 -30.94 0.66 2.23
CA TRP A 146 -29.89 -0.29 1.88
C TRP A 146 -29.34 -0.97 3.14
N TYR A 147 -28.93 -0.18 4.14
CA TYR A 147 -28.39 -0.70 5.41
C TYR A 147 -29.47 -1.30 6.32
N HIS A 148 -30.69 -0.74 6.30
CA HIS A 148 -31.81 -1.19 7.13
C HIS A 148 -32.82 -2.06 6.36
N CYS A 149 -32.33 -2.84 5.39
CA CYS A 149 -33.19 -3.74 4.62
C CYS A 149 -33.77 -4.87 5.49
N ALA A 150 -34.86 -5.47 5.00
CA ALA A 150 -35.47 -6.62 5.67
C ALA A 150 -34.44 -7.75 5.86
N THR A 151 -34.36 -8.27 7.08
CA THR A 151 -33.45 -9.36 7.44
C THR A 151 -34.25 -10.59 7.85
N HIS A 152 -33.90 -11.74 7.27
CA HIS A 152 -34.46 -13.04 7.64
C HIS A 152 -33.39 -13.91 8.27
N PHE A 153 -33.75 -14.60 9.36
CA PHE A 153 -32.85 -15.45 10.13
C PHE A 153 -33.18 -16.91 9.86
N TYR A 154 -32.15 -17.73 9.66
CA TYR A 154 -32.29 -19.16 9.44
C TYR A 154 -31.21 -19.93 10.20
N HIS A 155 -31.55 -21.14 10.64
CA HIS A 155 -30.56 -22.14 10.97
C HIS A 155 -30.64 -23.34 10.02
N LEU A 156 -29.50 -23.99 9.82
CA LEU A 156 -29.42 -25.25 9.07
C LEU A 156 -29.48 -26.45 10.01
N TYR A 157 -30.22 -27.47 9.61
CA TYR A 157 -30.31 -28.73 10.33
C TYR A 157 -30.38 -29.92 9.38
N LEU A 158 -29.99 -31.10 9.86
CA LEU A 158 -30.11 -32.35 9.11
C LEU A 158 -31.35 -33.13 9.52
N SER A 159 -32.14 -33.54 8.52
CA SER A 159 -33.28 -34.42 8.73
C SER A 159 -33.43 -35.41 7.59
N ASN A 160 -33.48 -36.70 7.94
CA ASN A 160 -33.63 -37.81 6.99
C ASN A 160 -32.60 -37.78 5.86
N GLY A 161 -31.35 -37.40 6.18
CA GLY A 161 -30.26 -37.35 5.22
C GLY A 161 -30.33 -36.20 4.21
N LYS A 162 -31.09 -35.14 4.52
CA LYS A 162 -31.14 -33.89 3.75
C LYS A 162 -30.80 -32.72 4.65
N LEU A 163 -30.06 -31.75 4.11
CA LEU A 163 -29.80 -30.45 4.74
C LEU A 163 -30.96 -29.51 4.43
N LEU A 164 -31.58 -28.97 5.47
CA LEU A 164 -32.75 -28.11 5.38
C LEU A 164 -32.47 -26.81 6.13
N ALA A 165 -33.14 -25.74 5.69
CA ALA A 165 -33.14 -24.45 6.40
C ALA A 165 -34.51 -24.25 7.08
N GLN A 166 -34.50 -23.76 8.31
CA GLN A 166 -35.70 -23.35 9.04
C GLN A 166 -35.59 -21.86 9.37
N GLU A 167 -36.67 -21.11 9.12
CA GLU A 167 -36.75 -19.68 9.48
C GLU A 167 -36.88 -19.56 11.00
N ASP A 168 -36.05 -18.70 11.58
CA ASP A 168 -36.06 -18.36 12.99
C ASP A 168 -36.68 -16.99 13.22
N GLU A 169 -37.15 -16.78 14.46
CA GLU A 169 -37.54 -15.45 14.90
C GLU A 169 -36.30 -14.61 15.23
N GLU A 170 -36.40 -13.30 15.00
CA GLU A 170 -35.38 -12.35 15.41
C GLU A 170 -35.19 -12.42 16.94
N THR A 171 -33.94 -12.60 17.37
CA THR A 171 -33.52 -12.56 18.77
C THR A 171 -32.74 -11.27 19.04
N ASN A 172 -32.56 -10.93 20.32
CA ASN A 172 -31.72 -9.78 20.68
C ASN A 172 -30.27 -9.94 20.16
N ASP A 173 -29.70 -11.15 20.27
CA ASP A 173 -28.32 -11.43 19.87
C ASP A 173 -28.13 -11.30 18.36
N THR A 174 -29.09 -11.86 17.58
CA THR A 174 -29.05 -11.76 16.12
C THR A 174 -29.24 -10.32 15.64
N LYS A 175 -30.11 -9.56 16.31
CA LYS A 175 -30.28 -8.13 16.04
C LYS A 175 -29.01 -7.33 16.36
N GLU A 176 -28.40 -7.56 17.51
CA GLU A 176 -27.17 -6.87 17.93
C GLU A 176 -26.00 -7.17 16.96
N HIS A 177 -25.92 -8.41 16.46
CA HIS A 177 -24.97 -8.77 15.41
C HIS A 177 -25.23 -8.03 14.09
N ILE A 178 -26.49 -7.91 13.65
CA ILE A 178 -26.80 -7.14 12.44
C ILE A 178 -26.51 -5.65 12.64
N ASP A 179 -26.90 -5.09 13.77
CA ASP A 179 -26.66 -3.68 14.10
C ASP A 179 -25.15 -3.36 14.16
N SER A 180 -24.29 -4.32 14.54
CA SER A 180 -22.84 -4.13 14.55
C SER A 180 -22.21 -4.10 13.14
N THR A 181 -22.91 -4.61 12.12
CA THR A 181 -22.48 -4.49 10.72
C THR A 181 -22.85 -3.14 10.08
N ILE A 182 -23.65 -2.32 10.77
CA ILE A 182 -24.06 -1.01 10.27
C ILE A 182 -22.95 0.01 10.59
N PRO A 183 -22.36 0.69 9.58
CA PRO A 183 -21.23 1.58 9.80
C PRO A 183 -21.71 2.85 10.51
N VAL A 184 -21.45 2.98 11.81
CA VAL A 184 -21.78 4.19 12.58
C VAL A 184 -20.69 4.46 13.61
N ILE A 185 -20.22 5.71 13.67
CA ILE A 185 -19.31 6.20 14.71
C ILE A 185 -19.90 7.40 15.44
N LYS A 186 -19.45 7.60 16.68
CA LYS A 186 -19.70 8.85 17.41
C LYS A 186 -18.73 9.93 16.93
N LEU A 187 -19.28 11.09 16.60
CA LEU A 187 -18.50 12.24 16.14
C LEU A 187 -17.86 12.97 17.33
N PRO A 188 -16.54 13.21 17.31
CA PRO A 188 -15.91 14.16 18.20
C PRO A 188 -16.43 15.58 17.99
N LYS A 189 -16.40 16.41 19.05
CA LYS A 189 -16.89 17.81 19.00
C LYS A 189 -16.18 18.69 17.97
N TYR A 190 -14.94 18.38 17.59
CA TYR A 190 -14.24 19.18 16.58
C TYR A 190 -14.76 18.90 15.17
N ILE A 191 -15.19 17.67 14.88
CA ILE A 191 -15.81 17.31 13.60
C ILE A 191 -17.23 17.88 13.51
N GLN A 192 -17.99 17.85 14.62
CA GLN A 192 -19.32 18.47 14.69
C GLN A 192 -19.32 19.99 14.45
N LYS A 193 -18.16 20.64 14.54
CA LYS A 193 -18.01 22.09 14.32
C LYS A 193 -17.57 22.44 12.90
N LEU A 194 -17.31 21.45 12.05
CA LEU A 194 -16.94 21.71 10.67
C LEU A 194 -18.12 22.36 9.94
N ASP A 195 -17.83 23.37 9.13
CA ASP A 195 -18.83 24.01 8.27
C ASP A 195 -19.05 23.14 7.03
N VAL A 196 -19.85 22.08 7.21
CA VAL A 196 -20.16 21.08 6.20
C VAL A 196 -21.65 20.73 6.30
N PRO A 197 -22.37 20.60 5.16
CA PRO A 197 -23.75 20.14 5.18
C PRO A 197 -23.90 18.75 5.82
N SER A 198 -25.05 18.52 6.45
CA SER A 198 -25.45 17.22 6.98
C SER A 198 -26.58 16.66 6.14
N PHE A 199 -26.49 15.40 5.77
CA PHE A 199 -27.48 14.69 4.96
C PHE A 199 -28.05 13.50 5.72
N SER A 200 -29.37 13.33 5.64
CA SER A 200 -29.97 12.07 6.05
C SER A 200 -29.74 11.00 4.99
N ALA A 201 -29.37 9.79 5.41
CA ALA A 201 -29.24 8.63 4.55
C ALA A 201 -30.54 8.27 3.79
N SER A 202 -31.71 8.71 4.27
CA SER A 202 -32.99 8.48 3.59
C SER A 202 -33.21 9.42 2.39
N ASP A 203 -32.55 10.57 2.38
CA ASP A 203 -32.57 11.54 1.28
C ASP A 203 -31.53 11.23 0.19
N ILE A 204 -30.64 10.28 0.43
CA ILE A 204 -29.55 9.90 -0.47
C ILE A 204 -29.94 8.62 -1.23
N THR A 205 -29.93 8.67 -2.56
CA THR A 205 -30.24 7.53 -3.43
C THR A 205 -28.97 6.80 -3.86
N VAL A 206 -28.94 5.47 -3.75
CA VAL A 206 -27.85 4.62 -4.25
C VAL A 206 -27.91 4.54 -5.78
N LEU A 207 -26.79 4.82 -6.44
CA LEU A 207 -26.63 4.71 -7.90
C LEU A 207 -25.75 3.52 -8.28
N ASP A 208 -24.68 3.29 -7.54
CA ASP A 208 -23.76 2.18 -7.73
C ASP A 208 -23.28 1.59 -6.39
N GLU A 209 -22.87 0.33 -6.44
CA GLU A 209 -22.37 -0.45 -5.31
C GLU A 209 -21.02 -1.05 -5.72
N SER A 210 -20.01 -1.01 -4.86
CA SER A 210 -18.77 -1.74 -5.12
C SER A 210 -18.53 -2.78 -4.05
N GLU A 211 -18.01 -3.93 -4.49
CA GLU A 211 -17.34 -4.86 -3.61
C GLU A 211 -16.00 -4.20 -3.27
N GLY A 212 -15.70 -4.06 -1.99
CA GLY A 212 -14.37 -3.65 -1.58
C GLY A 212 -13.40 -4.84 -1.73
N PRO A 213 -12.08 -4.60 -1.60
CA PRO A 213 -11.14 -5.70 -1.43
C PRO A 213 -11.53 -6.51 -0.18
N ASP A 214 -11.50 -7.85 -0.28
CA ASP A 214 -11.70 -8.76 0.86
C ASP A 214 -10.83 -8.27 2.04
N PRO A 215 -11.37 -7.96 3.23
CA PRO A 215 -12.67 -8.33 3.79
C PRO A 215 -13.79 -7.29 3.74
N VAL A 216 -13.66 -6.20 2.97
CA VAL A 216 -14.65 -5.12 2.95
C VAL A 216 -15.93 -5.57 2.22
N PRO A 217 -17.08 -5.67 2.90
CA PRO A 217 -18.30 -6.15 2.29
C PRO A 217 -18.84 -5.15 1.26
N LEU A 218 -19.66 -5.65 0.32
CA LEU A 218 -20.39 -4.81 -0.63
C LEU A 218 -21.03 -3.61 0.08
N HIS A 219 -20.86 -2.40 -0.45
CA HIS A 219 -21.52 -1.21 0.09
C HIS A 219 -21.85 -0.18 -1.01
N PRO A 220 -22.77 0.77 -0.74
CA PRO A 220 -23.00 1.89 -1.65
C PRO A 220 -21.76 2.76 -1.79
N THR A 221 -21.39 3.11 -3.02
CA THR A 221 -20.22 3.95 -3.33
C THR A 221 -20.63 5.20 -4.10
N LEU A 222 -21.29 5.06 -5.24
CA LEU A 222 -21.82 6.20 -5.98
C LEU A 222 -23.27 6.47 -5.56
N VAL A 223 -23.53 7.69 -5.12
CA VAL A 223 -24.84 8.09 -4.59
C VAL A 223 -25.30 9.43 -5.16
N LYS A 224 -26.59 9.71 -5.06
CA LYS A 224 -27.20 10.97 -5.47
C LYS A 224 -27.90 11.65 -4.30
N ALA A 225 -27.54 12.90 -4.05
CA ALA A 225 -28.17 13.78 -3.07
C ALA A 225 -28.42 15.14 -3.72
N ASP A 226 -29.57 15.77 -3.47
CA ASP A 226 -29.93 17.08 -4.03
C ASP A 226 -29.73 17.24 -5.55
N GLY A 227 -29.92 16.15 -6.30
CA GLY A 227 -29.75 16.15 -7.74
C GLY A 227 -28.30 16.04 -8.25
N LYS A 228 -27.29 16.06 -7.36
CA LYS A 228 -25.87 15.89 -7.69
C LYS A 228 -25.37 14.50 -7.27
N GLU A 229 -24.39 13.98 -8.00
CA GLU A 229 -23.73 12.71 -7.72
C GLU A 229 -22.51 12.94 -6.81
N TYR A 230 -22.31 12.02 -5.88
CA TYR A 230 -21.25 12.04 -4.88
C TYR A 230 -20.70 10.64 -4.68
N PHE A 231 -19.44 10.56 -4.24
CA PHE A 231 -18.90 9.34 -3.69
C PHE A 231 -19.18 9.30 -2.19
N LEU A 232 -19.76 8.20 -1.71
CA LEU A 232 -20.02 7.93 -0.30
C LEU A 232 -18.89 7.06 0.25
N LYS A 233 -18.09 7.62 1.17
CA LYS A 233 -17.13 6.85 1.97
C LYS A 233 -17.74 6.53 3.32
N THR A 234 -17.86 5.24 3.63
CA THR A 234 -18.45 4.74 4.87
C THR A 234 -17.42 4.72 5.99
N VAL A 235 -17.87 4.84 7.23
CA VAL A 235 -16.96 4.75 8.39
C VAL A 235 -16.67 3.30 8.77
N ASP A 236 -15.46 3.05 9.24
CA ASP A 236 -15.15 1.83 9.98
C ASP A 236 -15.34 2.09 11.49
N ALA A 237 -16.30 1.38 12.09
CA ALA A 237 -16.59 1.49 13.52
C ALA A 237 -15.49 0.87 14.39
N ALA A 238 -14.76 -0.12 13.88
CA ALA A 238 -13.63 -0.74 14.57
C ALA A 238 -12.39 0.18 14.54
N GLN A 239 -12.20 0.91 13.45
CA GLN A 239 -11.06 1.83 13.26
C GLN A 239 -11.52 3.25 12.92
N PRO A 240 -12.02 4.02 13.91
CA PRO A 240 -12.50 5.39 13.67
C PRO A 240 -11.37 6.42 13.52
N GLY A 241 -10.11 6.02 13.71
CA GLY A 241 -8.93 6.91 13.63
C GLY A 241 -8.70 7.45 12.22
N PRO A 242 -8.56 6.57 11.21
CA PRO A 242 -8.34 6.98 9.83
C PRO A 242 -9.40 7.94 9.28
N THR A 243 -10.69 7.64 9.46
CA THR A 243 -11.78 8.54 9.07
C THR A 243 -11.64 9.95 9.67
N LYS A 244 -11.23 10.05 10.94
CA LYS A 244 -11.06 11.35 11.61
C LYS A 244 -9.89 12.13 11.01
N ARG A 245 -8.77 11.46 10.73
CA ARG A 245 -7.61 12.06 10.08
C ARG A 245 -7.99 12.57 8.69
N GLU A 246 -8.65 11.73 7.90
CA GLU A 246 -9.07 12.07 6.54
C GLU A 246 -9.93 13.33 6.50
N LEU A 247 -10.95 13.43 7.35
CA LEU A 247 -11.80 14.62 7.44
C LEU A 247 -11.01 15.89 7.81
N GLN A 248 -10.00 15.77 8.68
CA GLN A 248 -9.15 16.91 9.06
C GLN A 248 -8.23 17.33 7.91
N VAL A 249 -7.60 16.38 7.22
CA VAL A 249 -6.73 16.65 6.08
C VAL A 249 -7.51 17.26 4.92
N MET A 250 -8.66 16.69 4.56
CA MET A 250 -9.53 17.25 3.51
C MET A 250 -9.95 18.69 3.81
N LYS A 251 -10.25 19.00 5.07
CA LYS A 251 -10.58 20.38 5.46
C LYS A 251 -9.39 21.31 5.45
N LYS A 252 -8.21 20.85 5.87
CA LYS A 252 -6.97 21.64 5.73
C LYS A 252 -6.66 21.95 4.25
N ILE A 253 -6.80 20.96 3.36
CA ILE A 253 -6.64 21.12 1.91
C ILE A 253 -7.63 22.15 1.32
N GLU A 254 -8.87 22.15 1.81
CA GLU A 254 -9.88 23.13 1.39
C GLU A 254 -9.55 24.54 1.91
N ASP A 255 -9.28 24.66 3.22
CA ASP A 255 -9.04 25.93 3.92
C ASP A 255 -7.76 26.63 3.43
N GLU A 256 -6.72 25.87 3.10
CA GLU A 256 -5.44 26.39 2.57
C GLU A 256 -5.47 26.59 1.05
N GLY A 257 -6.55 26.22 0.36
CA GLY A 257 -6.73 26.44 -1.07
C GLY A 257 -5.91 25.51 -1.97
N ILE A 258 -5.33 24.44 -1.41
CA ILE A 258 -4.45 23.47 -2.10
C ILE A 258 -5.18 22.79 -3.27
N HIS A 259 -6.48 22.54 -3.12
CA HIS A 259 -7.35 21.98 -4.16
C HIS A 259 -7.47 22.83 -5.45
N ASN A 260 -6.97 24.07 -5.46
CA ASN A 260 -6.89 24.88 -6.68
C ASN A 260 -5.65 24.54 -7.52
N GLU A 261 -4.67 23.86 -6.94
CA GLU A 261 -3.39 23.51 -7.58
C GLU A 261 -3.30 22.01 -7.92
N ILE A 262 -3.96 21.16 -7.11
CA ILE A 262 -4.01 19.71 -7.30
C ILE A 262 -5.44 19.20 -7.31
N ARG A 263 -5.67 18.05 -7.94
CA ARG A 263 -6.98 17.41 -7.98
C ARG A 263 -7.13 16.45 -6.80
N VAL A 264 -8.09 16.78 -5.95
CA VAL A 264 -8.42 16.04 -4.72
C VAL A 264 -9.93 16.08 -4.52
N PRO A 265 -10.59 14.98 -4.11
CA PRO A 265 -11.99 15.02 -3.73
C PRO A 265 -12.18 15.92 -2.51
N LEU A 266 -13.14 16.85 -2.56
CA LEU A 266 -13.47 17.70 -1.41
C LEU A 266 -14.61 17.12 -0.58
N LEU A 267 -14.61 17.42 0.71
CA LEU A 267 -15.66 17.01 1.64
C LEU A 267 -16.92 17.83 1.39
N ARG A 268 -18.01 17.17 0.98
CA ARG A 268 -19.27 17.81 0.59
C ARG A 268 -20.39 17.65 1.59
N GLY A 269 -20.33 16.64 2.45
CA GLY A 269 -21.39 16.36 3.40
C GLY A 269 -21.02 15.32 4.43
N LEU A 270 -21.57 15.42 5.63
CA LEU A 270 -21.62 14.29 6.57
C LEU A 270 -22.95 13.57 6.42
N VAL A 271 -22.95 12.25 6.59
CA VAL A 271 -24.15 11.42 6.44
C VAL A 271 -24.48 10.74 7.76
N HIS A 272 -25.75 10.78 8.16
CA HIS A 272 -26.26 10.06 9.33
C HIS A 272 -27.51 9.26 8.97
N PHE A 273 -27.83 8.24 9.75
CA PHE A 273 -29.11 7.54 9.61
C PHE A 273 -30.25 8.34 10.25
N ASP A 274 -31.47 8.02 9.84
CA ASP A 274 -32.68 8.56 10.48
C ASP A 274 -32.76 8.14 11.95
N GLY A 275 -33.11 9.09 12.82
CA GLY A 275 -33.23 8.85 14.26
C GLY A 275 -31.92 8.96 15.05
N ASP A 276 -30.78 8.98 14.35
CA ASP A 276 -29.53 9.45 14.94
C ASP A 276 -29.59 10.97 15.14
N ASN A 277 -28.85 11.45 16.13
CA ASN A 277 -28.61 12.89 16.31
C ASN A 277 -27.30 13.29 15.60
N ASP A 278 -27.05 14.59 15.52
CA ASP A 278 -25.84 15.18 14.92
C ASP A 278 -24.51 14.77 15.60
N SER A 279 -24.56 13.90 16.60
CA SER A 279 -23.39 13.33 17.28
C SER A 279 -22.94 11.98 16.71
N LYS A 280 -23.62 11.46 15.70
CA LYS A 280 -23.27 10.21 15.00
C LYS A 280 -23.17 10.43 13.50
N MET A 281 -22.40 9.57 12.86
CA MET A 281 -22.18 9.61 11.42
C MET A 281 -21.96 8.20 10.89
N MET A 282 -22.55 7.90 9.73
CA MET A 282 -22.37 6.64 9.02
C MET A 282 -21.34 6.70 7.90
N GLY A 283 -21.09 7.90 7.40
CA GLY A 283 -20.16 8.14 6.31
C GLY A 283 -20.15 9.61 5.95
N PHE A 284 -19.47 9.93 4.86
CA PHE A 284 -19.38 11.29 4.36
C PHE A 284 -19.37 11.28 2.83
N LEU A 285 -19.90 12.36 2.26
CA LEU A 285 -19.96 12.60 0.83
C LEU A 285 -18.75 13.39 0.39
N MET A 286 -18.14 12.96 -0.70
CA MET A 286 -17.08 13.69 -1.40
C MET A 286 -17.39 13.82 -2.89
N ASP A 287 -16.62 14.65 -3.58
CA ASP A 287 -16.75 14.75 -5.04
C ASP A 287 -16.51 13.39 -5.70
N ALA A 288 -17.42 13.01 -6.61
CA ALA A 288 -17.25 11.82 -7.43
C ALA A 288 -16.27 12.12 -8.58
N ILE A 289 -15.26 11.26 -8.75
CA ILE A 289 -14.35 11.30 -9.89
C ILE A 289 -15.05 10.61 -11.07
N ALA A 290 -15.02 11.23 -12.24
CA ALA A 290 -15.67 10.70 -13.44
C ALA A 290 -14.80 9.61 -14.10
N ASP A 291 -15.35 8.41 -14.22
CA ASP A 291 -14.71 7.22 -14.82
C ASP A 291 -13.30 6.95 -14.24
N PRO A 292 -13.17 6.80 -12.91
CA PRO A 292 -11.86 6.75 -12.27
C PRO A 292 -11.19 5.39 -12.50
N THR A 293 -9.91 5.41 -12.91
CA THR A 293 -9.09 4.20 -13.06
C THR A 293 -7.88 4.31 -12.13
N PRO A 294 -7.63 3.32 -11.24
CA PRO A 294 -6.41 3.30 -10.43
C PRO A 294 -5.15 3.38 -11.29
N LEU A 295 -4.17 4.16 -10.84
CA LEU A 295 -2.93 4.39 -11.59
C LEU A 295 -2.13 3.09 -11.78
N THR A 296 -2.22 2.14 -10.85
CA THR A 296 -1.63 0.79 -10.94
C THR A 296 -2.05 0.05 -12.21
N LYS A 297 -3.30 0.22 -12.67
CA LYS A 297 -3.79 -0.37 -13.93
C LYS A 297 -3.27 0.32 -15.18
N MET A 298 -2.56 1.44 -15.01
CA MET A 298 -1.94 2.21 -16.09
C MET A 298 -0.42 2.04 -16.14
N LEU A 299 0.16 1.24 -15.22
CA LEU A 299 1.59 0.86 -15.22
C LEU A 299 1.85 -0.24 -16.25
N ASP A 300 1.59 0.08 -17.51
CA ASP A 300 1.70 -0.85 -18.64
C ASP A 300 2.50 -0.16 -19.76
N SER A 301 3.43 -0.88 -20.36
CA SER A 301 4.28 -0.37 -21.45
C SER A 301 3.48 -0.04 -22.72
N GLU A 302 2.29 -0.63 -22.90
CA GLU A 302 1.33 -0.27 -23.94
C GLU A 302 0.71 1.13 -23.73
N VAL A 303 0.74 1.65 -22.50
CA VAL A 303 0.37 3.05 -22.24
C VAL A 303 1.50 3.96 -22.71
N SER A 304 1.13 4.97 -23.51
CA SER A 304 2.08 5.90 -24.11
C SER A 304 3.00 6.56 -23.07
N GLN A 305 4.31 6.58 -23.36
CA GLN A 305 5.33 7.18 -22.50
C GLN A 305 4.98 8.61 -22.08
N ASP A 306 4.49 9.45 -22.99
CA ASP A 306 4.13 10.85 -22.69
C ASP A 306 3.09 10.97 -21.56
N LYS A 307 2.11 10.06 -21.52
CA LYS A 307 1.11 10.00 -20.45
C LYS A 307 1.73 9.55 -19.13
N ARG A 308 2.55 8.49 -19.17
CA ARG A 308 3.21 7.98 -17.96
C ARG A 308 4.17 9.01 -17.35
N THR A 309 4.93 9.72 -18.18
CA THR A 309 5.78 10.84 -17.75
C THR A 309 4.94 11.98 -17.17
N LYS A 310 3.83 12.37 -17.80
CA LYS A 310 2.90 13.38 -17.24
C LYS A 310 2.43 12.96 -15.84
N TRP A 311 1.99 11.71 -15.66
CA TRP A 311 1.49 11.24 -14.37
C TRP A 311 2.59 11.15 -13.31
N ALA A 312 3.82 10.79 -13.69
CA ALA A 312 4.96 10.77 -12.76
C ALA A 312 5.31 12.18 -12.26
N ASP A 313 5.33 13.16 -13.18
CA ASP A 313 5.56 14.57 -12.84
C ASP A 313 4.41 15.14 -11.98
N ASP A 314 3.16 14.77 -12.31
CA ASP A 314 1.98 15.17 -11.58
C ASP A 314 1.97 14.57 -10.16
N SER A 315 2.26 13.27 -9.99
CA SER A 315 2.29 12.61 -8.69
C SER A 315 3.36 13.20 -7.78
N ALA A 316 4.56 13.46 -8.31
CA ALA A 316 5.64 14.07 -7.54
C ALA A 316 5.27 15.49 -7.08
N ARG A 317 4.76 16.32 -8.00
CA ARG A 317 4.30 17.67 -7.68
C ARG A 317 3.18 17.66 -6.62
N MET A 318 2.26 16.71 -6.68
CA MET A 318 1.16 16.61 -5.72
C MET A 318 1.66 16.33 -4.31
N VAL A 319 2.54 15.33 -4.14
CA VAL A 319 3.11 14.97 -2.83
C VAL A 319 3.98 16.11 -2.29
N ASP A 320 4.84 16.70 -3.13
CA ASP A 320 5.67 17.85 -2.75
C ASP A 320 4.83 19.03 -2.24
N LEU A 321 3.68 19.29 -2.89
CA LEU A 321 2.78 20.37 -2.47
C LEU A 321 2.12 20.05 -1.11
N LEU A 322 1.74 18.81 -0.87
CA LEU A 322 1.20 18.40 0.44
C LEU A 322 2.24 18.61 1.55
N HIS A 323 3.48 18.17 1.35
CA HIS A 323 4.57 18.35 2.32
C HIS A 323 4.93 19.82 2.56
N GLN A 324 4.92 20.66 1.52
CA GLN A 324 5.10 22.12 1.68
C GLN A 324 4.05 22.76 2.60
N HIS A 325 2.85 22.18 2.65
CA HIS A 325 1.77 22.59 3.53
C HIS A 325 1.74 21.81 4.86
N ASN A 326 2.80 21.07 5.18
CA ASN A 326 2.92 20.20 6.36
C ASN A 326 1.75 19.20 6.43
N ILE A 327 1.42 18.57 5.31
CA ILE A 327 0.42 17.51 5.19
C ILE A 327 1.13 16.24 4.79
N ILE A 328 1.20 15.28 5.71
CA ILE A 328 1.67 13.92 5.41
C ILE A 328 0.48 13.15 4.82
N TRP A 329 0.66 12.56 3.66
CA TRP A 329 -0.36 11.77 2.97
C TRP A 329 -0.65 10.49 3.77
N GLY A 330 0.39 9.73 4.11
CA GLY A 330 0.34 8.63 5.07
C GLY A 330 -0.19 7.31 4.52
N ASP A 331 -0.42 7.18 3.21
CA ASP A 331 -0.69 5.90 2.53
C ASP A 331 -0.24 5.98 1.07
N ALA A 332 1.05 6.28 0.87
CA ALA A 332 1.59 6.48 -0.47
C ALA A 332 1.68 5.16 -1.25
N LYS A 333 0.73 4.98 -2.17
CA LYS A 333 0.67 3.84 -3.10
C LYS A 333 0.01 4.23 -4.41
N GLY A 334 0.31 3.45 -5.45
CA GLY A 334 -0.25 3.68 -6.80
C GLY A 334 -1.78 3.64 -6.84
N ASP A 335 -2.42 2.77 -6.05
CA ASP A 335 -3.89 2.66 -6.03
C ASP A 335 -4.60 3.89 -5.47
N ASN A 336 -3.90 4.71 -4.68
CA ASN A 336 -4.42 5.96 -4.15
C ASN A 336 -4.21 7.15 -5.11
N PHE A 337 -3.73 6.88 -6.33
CA PHE A 337 -3.84 7.79 -7.45
C PHE A 337 -4.89 7.29 -8.44
N MET A 338 -5.80 8.18 -8.86
CA MET A 338 -6.84 7.87 -9.84
C MET A 338 -6.67 8.72 -11.10
N VAL A 339 -6.70 8.08 -12.26
CA VAL A 339 -6.73 8.75 -13.56
C VAL A 339 -8.20 8.91 -13.98
N ASP A 340 -8.62 10.14 -14.25
CA ASP A 340 -9.96 10.41 -14.76
C ASP A 340 -10.05 10.28 -16.29
N LYS A 341 -11.27 10.39 -16.83
CA LYS A 341 -11.54 10.30 -18.28
C LYS A 341 -10.76 11.28 -19.18
N ASN A 342 -10.14 12.32 -18.63
CA ASN A 342 -9.34 13.30 -19.37
C ASN A 342 -7.83 13.06 -19.20
N ASP A 343 -7.42 11.89 -18.70
CA ASP A 343 -6.03 11.56 -18.37
C ASP A 343 -5.42 12.48 -17.29
N ASP A 344 -6.25 13.08 -16.44
CA ASP A 344 -5.78 13.89 -15.31
C ASP A 344 -5.70 13.06 -14.03
N LEU A 345 -4.62 13.27 -13.28
CA LEU A 345 -4.33 12.54 -12.06
C LEU A 345 -5.06 13.19 -10.86
N TRP A 346 -5.63 12.35 -10.02
CA TRP A 346 -6.22 12.70 -8.72
C TRP A 346 -5.48 11.96 -7.62
N ILE A 347 -5.23 12.62 -6.50
CA ILE A 347 -4.74 11.99 -5.28
C ILE A 347 -5.90 11.82 -4.30
N ILE A 348 -6.03 10.60 -3.76
CA ILE A 348 -7.13 10.19 -2.87
C ILE A 348 -6.58 9.54 -1.59
N ASP A 349 -7.51 9.25 -0.68
CA ASP A 349 -7.30 8.57 0.61
C ASP A 349 -6.26 9.23 1.53
N PHE A 350 -6.76 10.06 2.46
CA PHE A 350 -5.94 10.73 3.48
C PHE A 350 -6.19 10.15 4.89
N GLY A 351 -6.75 8.94 4.95
CA GLY A 351 -7.02 8.26 6.22
C GLY A 351 -5.77 7.91 7.00
N GLY A 352 -4.63 7.77 6.31
CA GLY A 352 -3.43 7.19 6.89
C GLY A 352 -3.61 5.69 7.07
N SER A 353 -2.70 4.92 6.50
CA SER A 353 -2.66 3.48 6.62
C SER A 353 -1.20 3.01 6.52
N TYR A 354 -1.01 1.70 6.61
CA TYR A 354 0.24 1.08 6.23
C TYR A 354 -0.09 0.03 5.19
N THR A 355 0.58 0.13 4.04
CA THR A 355 0.48 -0.87 2.99
C THR A 355 1.85 -1.53 2.85
N GLU A 356 1.94 -2.80 3.23
CA GLU A 356 3.17 -3.58 3.11
C GLU A 356 3.64 -3.62 1.64
N GLY A 357 4.95 -3.62 1.44
CA GLY A 357 5.54 -3.58 0.09
C GLY A 357 5.57 -2.20 -0.55
N TRP A 358 4.88 -1.18 -0.01
CA TRP A 358 4.94 0.20 -0.50
C TRP A 358 5.85 1.10 0.33
N VAL A 359 5.68 1.07 1.64
CA VAL A 359 6.44 1.89 2.60
C VAL A 359 6.98 0.99 3.69
N ASP A 360 8.18 1.25 4.19
CA ASP A 360 8.76 0.50 5.30
C ASP A 360 8.01 0.82 6.61
N PRO A 361 7.80 -0.16 7.52
CA PRO A 361 7.05 0.05 8.75
C PRO A 361 7.53 1.23 9.59
N GLU A 362 8.84 1.48 9.60
CA GLU A 362 9.49 2.56 10.37
C GLU A 362 9.21 3.95 9.79
N LEU A 363 8.88 4.02 8.50
CA LEU A 363 8.59 5.27 7.77
C LEU A 363 7.09 5.54 7.65
N LYS A 364 6.26 4.71 8.28
CA LYS A 364 4.81 4.90 8.29
C LYS A 364 4.43 6.29 8.81
N ASP A 365 3.45 6.92 8.16
CA ASP A 365 2.92 8.23 8.54
C ASP A 365 4.02 9.32 8.60
N SER A 366 5.05 9.24 7.74
CA SER A 366 6.13 10.23 7.62
C SER A 366 6.27 10.78 6.19
N GLU A 367 6.94 11.94 6.04
CA GLU A 367 7.24 12.51 4.72
C GLU A 367 8.19 11.60 3.93
N GLU A 368 9.16 10.97 4.60
CA GLU A 368 10.08 10.01 3.99
C GLU A 368 9.34 8.77 3.49
N GLY A 369 8.33 8.29 4.23
CA GLY A 369 7.48 7.19 3.79
C GLY A 369 6.65 7.55 2.56
N ASP A 370 6.10 8.77 2.52
CA ASP A 370 5.38 9.26 1.35
C ASP A 370 6.29 9.33 0.11
N ILE A 371 7.53 9.80 0.28
CA ILE A 371 8.55 9.85 -0.79
C ILE A 371 8.94 8.43 -1.24
N GLN A 372 9.08 7.47 -0.32
CA GLN A 372 9.40 6.10 -0.65
C GLN A 372 8.31 5.45 -1.51
N GLY A 373 7.04 5.59 -1.11
CA GLY A 373 5.91 5.10 -1.90
C GLY A 373 5.81 5.79 -3.26
N LEU A 374 6.01 7.12 -3.30
CA LEU A 374 6.03 7.89 -4.54
C LEU A 374 7.12 7.41 -5.50
N ASN A 375 8.33 7.14 -5.02
CA ASN A 375 9.43 6.66 -5.87
C ASN A 375 9.08 5.33 -6.56
N LYS A 376 8.39 4.42 -5.88
CA LYS A 376 7.89 3.17 -6.49
C LYS A 376 6.89 3.45 -7.61
N VAL A 377 5.94 4.37 -7.39
CA VAL A 377 4.98 4.79 -8.41
C VAL A 377 5.69 5.40 -9.63
N VAL A 378 6.62 6.32 -9.39
CA VAL A 378 7.36 7.02 -10.45
C VAL A 378 8.22 6.04 -11.26
N ASN A 379 8.92 5.12 -10.61
CA ASN A 379 9.73 4.11 -11.28
C ASN A 379 8.86 3.18 -12.14
N GLY A 380 7.73 2.69 -11.60
CA GLY A 380 6.75 1.89 -12.36
C GLY A 380 6.17 2.64 -13.55
N LEU A 381 5.99 3.95 -13.47
CA LEU A 381 5.54 4.77 -14.60
C LEU A 381 6.65 5.00 -15.63
N GLN A 382 7.89 5.19 -15.22
CA GLN A 382 9.00 5.47 -16.13
C GLN A 382 9.40 4.22 -16.92
N ASP A 383 9.55 3.10 -16.23
CA ASP A 383 9.91 1.81 -16.81
C ASP A 383 9.03 0.68 -16.25
N PRO A 384 7.82 0.49 -16.81
CA PRO A 384 6.90 -0.55 -16.40
C PRO A 384 7.48 -1.95 -16.56
N ASP A 385 8.26 -2.21 -17.62
CA ASP A 385 8.74 -3.57 -17.91
C ASP A 385 9.78 -4.03 -16.86
N GLU A 386 10.61 -3.12 -16.35
CA GLU A 386 11.59 -3.44 -15.30
C GLU A 386 11.02 -3.35 -13.87
N ASN A 387 9.94 -2.58 -13.66
CA ASN A 387 9.42 -2.26 -12.32
C ASN A 387 7.99 -2.76 -12.05
N THR A 388 7.44 -3.61 -12.93
CA THR A 388 6.16 -4.31 -12.73
C THR A 388 6.27 -5.78 -13.12
N ILE A 389 5.38 -6.64 -12.62
CA ILE A 389 5.27 -8.04 -13.05
C ILE A 389 4.04 -8.19 -13.95
N GLN A 390 4.21 -8.91 -15.06
CA GLN A 390 3.07 -9.33 -15.90
C GLN A 390 2.28 -10.46 -15.21
N GLU A 391 0.97 -10.26 -15.03
CA GLU A 391 0.05 -11.32 -14.59
C GLU A 391 0.01 -12.44 -15.66
N GLY A 392 0.85 -13.47 -15.50
CA GLY A 392 0.88 -14.62 -16.41
C GLY A 392 2.19 -15.43 -16.49
N GLU A 393 3.28 -14.98 -15.85
CA GLU A 393 4.58 -15.68 -15.91
C GLU A 393 4.83 -16.66 -14.75
N GLU A 394 3.87 -16.86 -13.85
CA GLU A 394 4.03 -17.72 -12.66
C GLU A 394 4.09 -19.24 -12.94
N GLU A 395 3.94 -19.73 -14.18
CA GLU A 395 3.92 -21.18 -14.46
C GLU A 395 5.05 -21.75 -15.33
N LYS A 396 6.11 -20.99 -15.68
CA LYS A 396 7.12 -21.52 -16.65
C LYS A 396 8.60 -21.52 -16.26
N HIS A 397 8.96 -21.07 -15.06
CA HIS A 397 10.35 -21.11 -14.61
C HIS A 397 10.57 -21.91 -13.32
N ALA A 398 9.88 -23.03 -13.18
CA ALA A 398 10.14 -24.03 -12.15
C ALA A 398 10.41 -25.42 -12.75
N ASN A 399 11.28 -25.52 -13.78
CA ASN A 399 11.93 -26.79 -14.10
C ASN A 399 13.14 -26.62 -15.05
N ASP A 400 14.31 -26.26 -14.52
CA ASP A 400 15.57 -26.78 -15.07
C ASP A 400 16.65 -26.81 -13.97
N GLY A 401 16.55 -27.84 -13.13
CA GLY A 401 17.60 -28.22 -12.19
C GLY A 401 18.68 -29.08 -12.88
N THR A 402 19.85 -28.46 -13.05
CA THR A 402 21.22 -29.00 -12.87
C THR A 402 21.46 -30.51 -13.03
N LYS A 403 22.37 -30.87 -13.95
CA LYS A 403 23.14 -32.12 -13.93
C LYS A 403 24.54 -31.86 -13.38
N GLU A 404 24.84 -32.50 -12.26
CA GLU A 404 26.17 -32.56 -11.64
C GLU A 404 27.16 -33.48 -12.39
N GLU A 405 28.44 -33.23 -12.10
CA GLU A 405 29.67 -33.80 -12.63
C GLU A 405 30.01 -35.22 -12.11
N ASP A 406 30.88 -35.96 -12.81
CA ASP A 406 31.71 -37.00 -12.16
C ASP A 406 33.16 -37.02 -12.69
N LYS A 407 34.03 -37.40 -11.75
CA LYS A 407 35.45 -37.15 -11.50
C LYS A 407 36.42 -37.96 -12.36
N GLY A 408 37.70 -37.55 -12.31
CA GLY A 408 38.82 -38.49 -12.42
C GLY A 408 40.13 -37.89 -12.93
N GLU A 409 41.04 -37.56 -12.01
CA GLU A 409 42.44 -37.16 -12.25
C GLU A 409 43.27 -38.29 -12.88
N ASP A 410 44.19 -37.98 -13.81
CA ASP A 410 45.59 -38.45 -13.72
C ASP A 410 46.59 -37.76 -14.69
N GLU A 411 47.67 -37.31 -14.05
CA GLU A 411 49.03 -36.89 -14.43
C GLU A 411 49.53 -36.55 -15.86
N LYS A 412 50.03 -35.29 -15.95
CA LYS A 412 51.33 -34.79 -16.45
C LYS A 412 51.92 -35.33 -17.79
N LYS A 413 52.03 -34.42 -18.77
CA LYS A 413 53.33 -33.79 -19.20
C LYS A 413 53.19 -32.73 -20.31
N LYS A 414 53.63 -31.52 -19.97
CA LYS A 414 54.39 -30.52 -20.77
C LYS A 414 53.98 -30.25 -22.23
N SER A 415 53.45 -29.06 -22.48
CA SER A 415 54.14 -28.03 -23.29
C SER A 415 53.54 -26.64 -23.06
N GLN A 416 54.40 -25.63 -23.20
CA GLN A 416 54.24 -24.24 -22.79
C GLN A 416 53.30 -23.44 -23.71
N ASN A 417 52.39 -22.65 -23.12
CA ASN A 417 52.41 -21.17 -23.24
C ASN A 417 51.34 -20.57 -22.33
N GLN A 418 51.75 -19.57 -21.56
CA GLN A 418 50.92 -18.82 -20.62
C GLN A 418 49.97 -17.87 -21.34
N SER A 419 48.79 -17.81 -20.77
CA SER A 419 47.71 -16.85 -20.85
C SER A 419 48.11 -15.38 -20.96
N ASP A 420 47.51 -14.69 -21.93
CA ASP A 420 47.18 -13.27 -21.87
C ASP A 420 45.70 -13.12 -22.24
N ARG A 421 44.89 -12.57 -21.31
CA ARG A 421 43.55 -12.06 -21.65
C ARG A 421 43.43 -10.65 -21.05
N LYS A 422 43.62 -9.66 -21.92
CA LYS A 422 43.12 -8.30 -21.76
C LYS A 422 42.54 -7.83 -23.10
N GLN A 423 41.43 -7.09 -22.98
CA GLN A 423 41.10 -5.88 -23.73
C GLN A 423 40.30 -5.89 -25.06
N LEU A 424 39.15 -5.19 -24.95
CA LEU A 424 38.70 -3.97 -25.66
C LEU A 424 38.29 -4.01 -27.14
N HIS A 425 37.18 -3.31 -27.44
CA HIS A 425 37.06 -2.04 -28.22
C HIS A 425 35.55 -1.71 -28.42
N GLY A 426 35.01 -0.50 -28.36
CA GLY A 426 35.53 0.86 -28.53
C GLY A 426 35.21 1.42 -29.93
N VAL A 427 34.32 2.42 -30.06
CA VAL A 427 34.15 3.23 -31.29
C VAL A 427 34.42 4.72 -31.02
N LYS A 428 35.25 5.28 -31.92
CA LYS A 428 35.94 6.58 -31.94
C LYS A 428 35.04 7.80 -32.23
N ARG A 429 35.56 9.00 -31.91
CA ARG A 429 35.85 10.14 -32.82
C ARG A 429 36.77 11.16 -32.10
N LYS A 430 38.04 11.28 -32.52
CA LYS A 430 38.68 12.35 -33.34
C LYS A 430 38.91 13.70 -32.62
N HIS A 431 40.18 14.05 -32.33
CA HIS A 431 40.89 15.15 -33.03
C HIS A 431 42.42 15.13 -32.80
N GLU A 432 43.15 15.49 -33.86
CA GLU A 432 44.58 15.81 -34.00
C GLU A 432 44.95 17.10 -33.26
N SER A 433 46.03 17.08 -32.46
CA SER A 433 47.36 17.72 -32.68
C SER A 433 47.39 19.25 -32.56
N ASP A 434 48.07 19.78 -31.54
CA ASP A 434 49.33 20.52 -31.73
C ASP A 434 49.94 21.00 -30.39
N LEU A 435 51.25 21.19 -30.45
CA LEU A 435 52.23 21.32 -29.38
C LEU A 435 52.36 22.74 -28.79
N ASN A 436 53.08 22.78 -27.66
CA ASN A 436 53.80 23.89 -27.01
C ASN A 436 52.98 24.70 -25.99
N GLU A 437 53.50 25.15 -24.85
CA GLU A 437 54.76 24.99 -24.11
C GLU A 437 54.48 25.61 -22.71
N ASP A 438 55.21 25.13 -21.70
CA ASP A 438 55.66 25.88 -20.52
C ASP A 438 54.64 26.38 -19.46
N GLU A 439 54.59 25.63 -18.35
CA GLU A 439 55.16 25.98 -17.02
C GLU A 439 54.33 25.45 -15.84
N ASP A 440 55.06 25.02 -14.81
CA ASP A 440 54.66 24.30 -13.60
C ASP A 440 53.33 24.72 -12.94
N GLY A 441 52.47 23.73 -12.68
CA GLY A 441 51.24 23.85 -11.89
C GLY A 441 51.18 22.84 -10.73
N PRO A 442 50.59 23.18 -9.56
CA PRO A 442 50.71 22.39 -8.35
C PRO A 442 49.72 21.21 -8.27
N SER A 443 50.20 20.11 -7.68
CA SER A 443 49.46 18.89 -7.31
C SER A 443 48.43 19.13 -6.19
N ALA A 444 47.32 18.37 -6.18
CA ALA A 444 46.36 18.32 -5.08
C ALA A 444 47.08 17.79 -3.83
N LYS A 445 47.16 18.61 -2.78
CA LYS A 445 47.90 18.26 -1.56
C LYS A 445 46.96 17.66 -0.54
N GLU A 446 47.34 16.52 0.04
CA GLU A 446 46.94 16.13 1.38
C GLU A 446 47.23 17.32 2.32
N ARG A 447 46.19 17.96 2.85
CA ARG A 447 46.35 19.07 3.80
C ARG A 447 46.09 18.55 5.21
N LYS A 448 47.00 18.86 6.13
CA LYS A 448 46.73 18.73 7.57
C LYS A 448 45.91 19.94 8.03
N MET A 449 44.91 19.71 8.87
CA MET A 449 44.09 20.76 9.45
C MET A 449 44.94 21.75 10.29
N PRO A 450 44.66 23.07 10.28
CA PRO A 450 45.32 24.04 11.15
C PRO A 450 44.92 23.83 12.61
N LYS A 451 45.87 23.95 13.55
CA LYS A 451 45.59 23.89 15.00
C LYS A 451 45.50 25.29 15.60
N ASP A 452 44.36 25.58 16.23
CA ASP A 452 43.99 26.66 17.15
C ASP A 452 44.42 28.10 16.85
N ASN A 453 43.43 29.03 16.80
CA ASN A 453 43.56 30.25 17.59
C ASN A 453 42.22 30.91 17.95
N SER A 454 42.14 31.28 19.21
CA SER A 454 41.11 32.05 19.87
C SER A 454 41.34 33.56 19.70
N GLY A 455 40.25 34.31 19.47
CA GLY A 455 40.10 35.70 19.94
C GLY A 455 40.40 36.88 18.99
N ALA A 456 39.35 37.72 18.83
CA ALA A 456 39.36 39.20 18.76
C ALA A 456 39.81 39.88 17.43
N ASN A 457 39.21 40.98 16.91
CA ASN A 457 38.07 41.83 17.24
C ASN A 457 37.79 42.83 16.08
N GLN A 458 36.56 43.37 16.06
CA GLN A 458 36.16 44.79 15.81
C GLN A 458 35.84 45.40 14.42
N GLY A 459 34.60 45.93 14.38
CA GLY A 459 34.14 47.17 13.71
C GLY A 459 32.88 46.95 12.84
N HIS A 460 31.68 47.54 13.02
CA HIS A 460 31.25 48.76 13.71
C HIS A 460 29.72 48.73 13.98
N ASP A 461 29.31 49.45 15.02
CA ASP A 461 27.99 49.65 15.64
C ASP A 461 26.83 50.10 14.73
N GLN A 462 25.60 49.68 15.08
CA GLN A 462 24.61 50.59 15.70
C GLN A 462 23.44 49.85 16.38
N LYS A 463 23.29 50.14 17.68
CA LYS A 463 22.24 49.73 18.63
C LYS A 463 20.93 50.52 18.44
N LEU A 464 19.79 49.87 18.74
CA LEU A 464 18.81 50.13 19.84
C LEU A 464 17.62 49.18 19.58
N ASN A 465 17.43 48.04 20.28
CA ASN A 465 16.95 47.83 21.68
C ASN A 465 15.63 48.58 21.98
N GLU A 466 14.57 48.03 22.57
CA GLU A 466 14.41 46.84 23.43
C GLU A 466 12.90 46.70 23.73
N GLN A 467 12.33 45.49 23.82
CA GLN A 467 11.51 45.03 24.97
C GLN A 467 10.86 43.65 24.75
N GLU A 468 11.36 42.69 25.55
CA GLU A 468 10.66 41.55 26.19
C GLU A 468 10.29 40.38 25.25
N MET A 469 11.09 39.31 25.05
CA MET A 469 11.86 38.40 25.93
C MET A 469 11.03 37.45 26.84
N ASN A 470 11.22 36.15 26.56
CA ASN A 470 11.26 34.97 27.45
C ASN A 470 9.96 34.13 27.57
N ASN A 471 9.94 32.80 27.41
CA ASN A 471 10.95 31.71 27.54
C ASN A 471 10.74 30.67 26.40
N ALA A 472 11.75 30.10 25.72
CA ALA A 472 12.88 29.28 26.16
C ALA A 472 12.49 27.86 26.60
N ASP A 473 12.85 26.88 25.76
CA ASP A 473 13.49 25.63 26.18
C ASP A 473 14.64 25.37 25.21
N ALA A 474 15.84 25.55 25.73
CA ALA A 474 17.12 25.11 25.18
C ALA A 474 17.70 24.12 26.19
N GLU A 475 18.38 23.09 25.69
CA GLU A 475 19.51 22.33 26.23
C GLU A 475 19.61 21.07 25.32
N ASP A 476 20.75 20.74 24.71
CA ASP A 476 22.04 20.56 25.36
C ASP A 476 23.22 21.04 24.49
N ASP A 477 24.20 21.62 25.17
CA ASP A 477 25.48 22.13 24.66
C ASP A 477 26.53 21.30 25.43
N ASP A 478 27.02 20.21 24.84
CA ASP A 478 28.07 19.37 25.42
C ASP A 478 29.45 19.95 25.11
N GLU A 479 29.91 20.80 26.04
CA GLU A 479 31.32 21.18 26.18
C GLU A 479 32.21 19.91 26.21
N ASN A 480 33.04 19.79 25.15
CA ASN A 480 34.12 18.81 24.91
C ASN A 480 33.83 17.69 23.88
N GLY A 481 32.87 17.88 22.97
CA GLY A 481 32.73 17.06 21.75
C GLY A 481 33.67 17.52 20.62
N GLU A 482 34.46 16.60 20.06
CA GLU A 482 35.26 16.88 18.85
C GLU A 482 34.31 17.14 17.65
N PRO A 483 34.60 18.11 16.76
CA PRO A 483 33.76 18.40 15.61
C PRO A 483 33.59 17.16 14.72
N LEU A 484 32.33 16.86 14.35
CA LEU A 484 31.97 15.69 13.54
C LEU A 484 32.06 15.98 12.05
N TYR A 485 32.67 15.06 11.31
CA TYR A 485 32.93 15.16 9.88
C TYR A 485 32.43 13.89 9.16
N CYS A 486 32.46 13.91 7.82
CA CYS A 486 32.06 12.79 6.96
C CYS A 486 30.57 12.42 7.05
N TYR A 487 30.12 11.49 6.21
CA TYR A 487 28.76 10.92 6.25
C TYR A 487 28.53 10.03 7.48
N CYS A 488 29.59 9.55 8.12
CA CYS A 488 29.50 8.69 9.29
C CYS A 488 29.35 9.44 10.62
N ASP A 489 29.34 10.78 10.59
CA ASP A 489 29.24 11.65 11.76
C ASP A 489 30.25 11.32 12.87
N LYS A 490 31.48 10.99 12.47
CA LYS A 490 32.60 10.70 13.39
C LYS A 490 33.61 11.85 13.39
N PRO A 491 34.34 12.07 14.50
CA PRO A 491 35.36 13.10 14.59
C PRO A 491 36.58 12.81 13.68
N GLU A 492 37.59 13.68 13.73
CA GLU A 492 38.83 13.51 12.97
C GLU A 492 39.48 12.15 13.27
N GLY A 493 39.69 11.34 12.23
CA GLY A 493 40.25 10.00 12.39
C GLY A 493 40.87 9.48 11.09
N GLY A 494 42.05 8.86 11.17
CA GLY A 494 42.69 8.24 10.00
C GLY A 494 43.06 9.22 8.88
N ARG A 495 42.98 8.77 7.62
CA ARG A 495 43.21 9.60 6.42
C ARG A 495 41.89 10.23 5.98
N MET A 496 41.90 11.55 5.80
CA MET A 496 40.72 12.32 5.41
C MET A 496 40.98 13.17 4.16
N LEU A 497 39.94 13.37 3.36
CA LEU A 497 39.92 14.15 2.13
C LEU A 497 38.97 15.34 2.29
N ALA A 498 39.41 16.52 1.87
CA ALA A 498 38.58 17.74 1.93
C ALA A 498 37.76 17.88 0.64
N CYS A 499 36.50 18.26 0.77
CA CYS A 499 35.66 18.67 -0.36
C CYS A 499 36.03 20.08 -0.82
N ASP A 500 36.19 20.28 -2.12
CA ASP A 500 36.55 21.56 -2.74
C ASP A 500 35.35 22.49 -3.01
N ASP A 501 34.11 22.13 -2.64
CA ASP A 501 32.97 23.08 -2.65
C ASP A 501 32.96 23.85 -1.32
N ASP A 502 33.16 25.17 -1.40
CA ASP A 502 33.17 26.08 -0.25
C ASP A 502 31.81 26.10 0.51
N ARG A 503 30.73 25.59 -0.13
CA ARG A 503 29.39 25.43 0.48
C ARG A 503 29.15 24.06 1.12
N CYS A 504 30.13 23.15 1.08
CA CYS A 504 30.00 21.83 1.67
C CYS A 504 29.84 21.92 3.20
N LYS A 505 28.77 21.32 3.75
CA LYS A 505 28.49 21.34 5.20
C LYS A 505 29.46 20.48 6.01
N LYS A 506 29.92 19.35 5.45
CA LYS A 506 30.77 18.38 6.14
C LYS A 506 32.26 18.65 5.96
N GLN A 507 32.66 19.27 4.85
CA GLN A 507 34.02 19.74 4.52
C GLN A 507 35.13 18.66 4.43
N TRP A 508 35.11 17.64 5.27
CA TRP A 508 36.12 16.58 5.37
C TRP A 508 35.46 15.21 5.43
N PHE A 509 36.07 14.22 4.77
CA PHE A 509 35.53 12.88 4.59
C PHE A 509 36.61 11.83 4.79
N HIS A 510 36.31 10.73 5.48
CA HIS A 510 37.26 9.63 5.67
C HIS A 510 37.43 8.85 4.36
N PHE A 511 38.68 8.43 4.07
CA PHE A 511 38.99 7.66 2.87
C PHE A 511 38.15 6.39 2.74
N GLU A 512 37.98 5.67 3.85
CA GLU A 512 37.16 4.45 3.92
C GLU A 512 35.68 4.72 3.67
N CYS A 513 35.15 5.84 4.16
CA CYS A 513 33.74 6.20 4.01
C CYS A 513 33.37 6.64 2.58
N VAL A 514 34.33 7.18 1.83
CA VAL A 514 34.13 7.59 0.42
C VAL A 514 34.78 6.60 -0.56
N GLY A 515 35.15 5.41 -0.09
CA GLY A 515 35.63 4.30 -0.93
C GLY A 515 36.95 4.55 -1.66
N ILE A 516 37.84 5.40 -1.15
CA ILE A 516 39.12 5.73 -1.77
C ILE A 516 40.31 5.16 -0.99
N GLU A 517 41.26 4.55 -1.70
CA GLU A 517 42.49 4.00 -1.08
C GLU A 517 43.68 4.97 -1.19
N GLU A 518 43.71 5.77 -2.25
CA GLU A 518 44.71 6.83 -2.51
C GLU A 518 43.99 8.14 -2.85
N ALA A 519 44.58 9.27 -2.46
CA ALA A 519 44.06 10.58 -2.83
C ALA A 519 44.01 10.71 -4.38
N PRO A 520 42.91 11.24 -4.95
CA PRO A 520 42.79 11.44 -6.39
C PRO A 520 43.97 12.25 -6.94
N LYS A 521 44.61 11.74 -8.00
CA LYS A 521 45.79 12.35 -8.64
C LYS A 521 45.43 13.50 -9.59
N GLU A 522 44.15 13.68 -9.91
CA GLU A 522 43.60 14.72 -10.79
C GLU A 522 42.72 15.70 -10.00
N LYS A 523 42.67 16.98 -10.44
CA LYS A 523 42.27 18.13 -9.62
C LYS A 523 40.79 18.16 -9.22
N LYS A 524 40.60 18.72 -8.01
CA LYS A 524 39.38 19.01 -7.25
C LYS A 524 38.50 17.79 -6.97
N TRP A 525 38.30 17.52 -5.69
CA TRP A 525 37.43 16.43 -5.25
C TRP A 525 36.19 17.01 -4.57
N TYR A 526 35.04 16.48 -4.95
CA TYR A 526 33.74 16.87 -4.43
C TYR A 526 33.05 15.63 -3.87
N CYS A 527 32.40 15.76 -2.72
CA CYS A 527 31.58 14.67 -2.19
C CYS A 527 30.31 14.51 -3.03
N ASP A 528 29.66 13.35 -2.96
CA ASP A 528 28.48 13.03 -3.77
C ASP A 528 27.36 14.07 -3.64
N ASP A 529 27.08 14.54 -2.42
CA ASP A 529 26.13 15.65 -2.19
C ASP A 529 26.50 16.91 -2.98
N CYS A 530 27.79 17.24 -3.08
CA CYS A 530 28.26 18.43 -3.78
C CYS A 530 28.33 18.23 -5.29
N LEU A 531 28.56 17.00 -5.78
CA LEU A 531 28.46 16.66 -7.19
C LEU A 531 27.02 16.76 -7.69
N ILE A 532 26.07 16.20 -6.95
CA ILE A 532 24.63 16.30 -7.23
C ILE A 532 24.20 17.77 -7.18
N ALA A 533 24.69 18.52 -6.20
CA ALA A 533 24.40 19.95 -6.12
C ALA A 533 24.95 20.75 -7.30
N ASP A 534 26.10 20.38 -7.85
CA ASP A 534 26.68 21.05 -9.01
C ASP A 534 25.94 20.74 -10.31
N GLU A 535 25.54 19.48 -10.52
CA GLU A 535 24.69 19.08 -11.65
C GLU A 535 23.32 19.78 -11.60
N TRP A 536 22.71 19.85 -10.42
CA TRP A 536 21.44 20.53 -10.22
C TRP A 536 21.54 22.03 -10.54
N ARG A 537 22.56 22.71 -10.01
CA ARG A 537 22.82 24.14 -10.28
C ARG A 537 23.10 24.42 -11.76
N THR A 538 23.80 23.51 -12.44
CA THR A 538 24.13 23.66 -13.87
C THR A 538 22.88 23.55 -14.74
N ASN A 539 21.93 22.68 -14.37
CA ASN A 539 20.69 22.48 -15.13
C ASN A 539 19.58 23.51 -14.81
N HIS A 540 19.58 24.11 -13.62
CA HIS A 540 18.45 24.92 -13.10
C HIS A 540 18.82 26.38 -12.77
N GLY A 541 20.10 26.75 -12.89
CA GLY A 541 20.62 28.08 -12.55
C GLY A 541 20.84 28.27 -11.04
N ASP A 542 21.79 29.15 -10.68
CA ASP A 542 22.17 29.41 -9.28
C ASP A 542 21.09 30.26 -8.57
N THR A 543 20.04 29.60 -8.09
CA THR A 543 18.89 30.23 -7.41
C THR A 543 19.07 30.38 -5.90
N GLY A 544 20.24 30.02 -5.35
CA GLY A 544 20.51 30.02 -3.91
C GLY A 544 19.73 28.95 -3.12
N ARG A 545 19.02 28.04 -3.79
CA ARG A 545 18.33 26.88 -3.20
C ARG A 545 19.30 25.72 -3.00
N HIS A 546 19.05 24.90 -1.98
CA HIS A 546 19.84 23.70 -1.72
C HIS A 546 19.41 22.56 -2.65
N ALA A 547 20.38 21.82 -3.18
CA ALA A 547 20.12 20.61 -3.95
C ALA A 547 19.57 19.50 -3.04
N PRO A 548 18.76 18.57 -3.58
CA PRO A 548 18.32 17.38 -2.85
C PRO A 548 19.53 16.59 -2.35
N LYS A 549 19.46 16.07 -1.12
CA LYS A 549 20.54 15.28 -0.50
C LYS A 549 20.61 13.90 -1.16
N SER A 550 21.81 13.38 -1.42
CA SER A 550 21.97 11.94 -1.66
C SER A 550 21.78 11.19 -0.36
N SER A 551 21.07 10.06 -0.42
CA SER A 551 20.90 9.10 0.67
C SER A 551 22.21 8.40 1.03
#